data_AF-A0A8C5K495-F1
#
_entry.id   AF-A0A8C5K495-F1
#
_cell.length_a   1.000
_cell.length_b   1.000
_cell.length_c   1.000
_cell.angle_alpha   90.00
_cell.angle_beta   90.00
_cell.angle_gamma   90.00
#
_symmetry.space_group_name_H-M   'P 1'
#
loop_
_entity.id
_entity.type
_entity.pdbx_description
1 polymer ?
#
loop_
_entity_poly.entity_id
_entity_poly.type
_entity_poly.pdbx_seq_one_letter_code
_entity_poly.pdbx_strand_id
1 'polypeptide(L)'
;AEEEQTCPVPQEEEEEVRVLTLPLQAHHAMEKMEEFVYKVWEGRWRVIPYDVLPDWLKDNDYLLHGHRPPMPSFRACFKSIFRIHTETGNIWTHLLFGMFFLGAVLCLSFSWLFHTVYCHSEKVSRTFSKLDYSGIALLIMGSFVPWLYYSFYCSPQPRLIYLTIVCVLGISAIIVAQWDRFATPKHRQTRA
;
A
#
# COMPACT_ATOMS: atom_id res chain seq x y z
N ALA A 1 -19.54 56.41 22.32
CA ALA A 1 -19.56 54.94 22.32
C ALA A 1 -18.85 54.51 21.06
N GLU A 2 -17.56 54.20 21.17
CA GLU A 2 -16.77 53.59 20.10
C GLU A 2 -17.10 52.10 20.10
N GLU A 3 -17.66 51.59 19.01
CA GLU A 3 -17.71 50.15 18.75
C GLU A 3 -16.41 49.76 18.04
N GLU A 4 -15.62 48.94 18.72
CA GLU A 4 -14.38 48.33 18.23
C GLU A 4 -14.74 47.24 17.22
N GLN A 5 -14.59 47.54 15.93
CA GLN A 5 -14.82 46.59 14.85
C GLN A 5 -13.53 45.80 14.57
N THR A 6 -13.45 44.59 15.13
CA THR A 6 -12.38 43.62 14.84
C THR A 6 -12.44 43.19 13.37
N CYS A 7 -11.39 43.49 12.59
CA CYS A 7 -11.24 43.00 11.22
C CYS A 7 -10.97 41.49 11.19
N PRO A 8 -11.54 40.73 10.24
CA PRO A 8 -11.23 39.30 10.09
C PRO A 8 -9.83 39.12 9.50
N VAL A 9 -9.04 38.22 10.10
CA VAL A 9 -7.71 37.83 9.59
C VAL A 9 -7.87 37.16 8.22
N PRO A 10 -7.10 37.52 7.18
CA PRO A 10 -7.25 36.96 5.83
C PRO A 10 -6.93 35.46 5.76
N GLN A 11 -7.77 34.70 5.04
CA GLN A 11 -7.63 33.24 4.81
C GLN A 11 -6.39 32.86 3.97
N GLU A 12 -5.73 33.83 3.32
CA GLU A 12 -4.55 33.60 2.48
C GLU A 12 -3.31 33.17 3.30
N GLU A 13 -3.15 33.65 4.55
CA GLU A 13 -2.05 33.24 5.41
C GLU A 13 -2.15 31.76 5.83
N GLU A 14 -3.36 31.22 6.05
CA GLU A 14 -3.54 29.80 6.39
C GLU A 14 -3.20 28.86 5.22
N GLU A 15 -3.49 29.27 3.99
CA GLU A 15 -3.21 28.48 2.80
C GLU A 15 -1.72 28.52 2.44
N GLU A 16 -1.07 29.68 2.54
CA GLU A 16 0.37 29.83 2.34
C GLU A 16 1.18 29.08 3.40
N VAL A 17 0.78 29.17 4.68
CA VAL A 17 1.38 28.39 5.77
C VAL A 17 1.15 26.89 5.55
N ARG A 18 0.00 26.45 5.05
CA ARG A 18 -0.27 25.04 4.73
C ARG A 18 0.55 24.53 3.53
N VAL A 19 0.75 25.36 2.50
CA VAL A 19 1.57 25.04 1.33
C VAL A 19 3.06 25.02 1.68
N LEU A 20 3.52 25.88 2.59
CA LEU A 20 4.90 25.91 3.07
C LEU A 20 5.21 24.81 4.10
N THR A 21 4.22 24.43 4.91
CA THR A 21 4.37 23.35 5.89
C THR A 21 4.33 21.96 5.26
N LEU A 22 3.63 21.76 4.14
CA LEU A 22 3.61 20.49 3.39
C LEU A 22 5.00 19.94 3.03
N PRO A 23 5.91 20.71 2.39
CA PRO A 23 7.27 20.27 2.13
C PRO A 23 8.09 20.04 3.40
N LEU A 24 7.89 20.87 4.45
CA LEU A 24 8.58 20.71 5.74
C LEU A 24 8.13 19.42 6.46
N GLN A 25 6.83 19.13 6.43
CA GLN A 25 6.22 17.94 7.04
C GLN A 25 6.59 16.68 6.26
N ALA A 26 6.70 16.77 4.93
CA ALA A 26 7.23 15.70 4.10
C ALA A 26 8.72 15.43 4.40
N HIS A 27 9.53 16.48 4.57
CA HIS A 27 10.95 16.35 4.94
C HIS A 27 11.11 15.69 6.32
N HIS A 28 10.30 16.08 7.30
CA HIS A 28 10.30 15.51 8.65
C HIS A 28 9.79 14.04 8.67
N ALA A 29 8.81 13.72 7.83
CA ALA A 29 8.35 12.35 7.63
C ALA A 29 9.43 11.48 6.94
N MET A 30 10.18 12.07 5.99
CA MET A 30 11.31 11.42 5.34
C MET A 30 12.45 11.14 6.32
N GLU A 31 12.83 12.07 7.21
CA GLU A 31 13.84 11.81 8.24
C GLU A 31 13.42 10.67 9.19
N LYS A 32 12.14 10.63 9.60
CA LYS A 32 11.63 9.51 10.41
C LYS A 32 11.63 8.18 9.65
N MET A 33 11.31 8.22 8.36
CA MET A 33 11.40 7.05 7.49
C MET A 33 12.85 6.60 7.35
N GLU A 34 13.80 7.52 7.19
CA GLU A 34 15.22 7.22 7.14
C GLU A 34 15.71 6.62 8.45
N GLU A 35 15.34 7.19 9.60
CA GLU A 35 15.72 6.64 10.91
C GLU A 35 15.12 5.25 11.14
N PHE A 36 13.86 5.05 10.74
CA PHE A 36 13.21 3.74 10.76
C PHE A 36 13.92 2.75 9.83
N VAL A 37 14.24 3.18 8.60
CA VAL A 37 14.99 2.38 7.63
C VAL A 37 16.36 2.02 8.18
N TYR A 38 17.09 2.95 8.79
CA TYR A 38 18.38 2.69 9.42
C TYR A 38 18.25 1.67 10.57
N LYS A 39 17.27 1.81 11.47
CA LYS A 39 17.01 0.84 12.55
C LYS A 39 16.54 -0.53 12.03
N VAL A 40 15.80 -0.56 10.93
CA VAL A 40 15.42 -1.80 10.23
C VAL A 40 16.66 -2.42 9.56
N TRP A 41 17.55 -1.60 9.00
CA TRP A 41 18.78 -2.00 8.31
C TRP A 41 19.88 -2.47 9.26
N GLU A 42 19.89 -2.01 10.52
CA GLU A 42 20.70 -2.56 11.61
C GLU A 42 20.31 -4.02 11.89
N GLY A 43 20.83 -4.90 11.04
CA GLY A 43 20.87 -6.33 11.21
C GLY A 43 22.29 -6.74 11.60
N ARG A 44 22.41 -7.65 12.56
CA ARG A 44 23.69 -8.21 13.06
C ARG A 44 24.50 -9.02 12.03
N TRP A 45 24.16 -8.94 10.74
CA TRP A 45 24.75 -9.75 9.68
C TRP A 45 25.12 -8.88 8.47
N ARG A 46 26.19 -9.26 7.78
CA ARG A 46 26.67 -8.62 6.55
C ARG A 46 26.50 -9.60 5.39
N VAL A 47 26.33 -9.04 4.20
CA VAL A 47 26.33 -9.85 2.98
C VAL A 47 27.71 -10.48 2.76
N ILE A 48 27.73 -11.67 2.19
CA ILE A 48 28.95 -12.46 1.95
C ILE A 48 29.16 -12.71 0.45
N PRO A 49 30.41 -12.92 0.00
CA PRO A 49 30.71 -13.28 -1.37
C PRO A 49 30.36 -14.76 -1.66
N TYR A 50 30.27 -15.12 -2.95
CA TYR A 50 29.80 -16.44 -3.41
C TYR A 50 30.71 -17.61 -3.01
N ASP A 51 32.02 -17.38 -3.06
CA ASP A 51 33.06 -18.34 -2.75
C ASP A 51 32.93 -18.95 -1.34
N VAL A 52 32.54 -18.13 -0.36
CA VAL A 52 32.37 -18.54 1.04
C VAL A 52 31.00 -19.12 1.38
N LEU A 53 30.08 -19.20 0.40
CA LEU A 53 28.77 -19.82 0.62
C LEU A 53 28.89 -21.33 0.84
N PRO A 54 28.04 -21.91 1.69
CA PRO A 54 27.90 -23.35 1.76
C PRO A 54 27.25 -23.89 0.48
N ASP A 55 27.54 -25.13 0.10
CA ASP A 55 27.17 -25.69 -1.22
C ASP A 55 25.67 -25.65 -1.51
N TRP A 56 24.82 -25.77 -0.49
CA TRP A 56 23.36 -25.71 -0.64
C TRP A 56 22.80 -24.30 -0.94
N LEU A 57 23.60 -23.24 -0.77
CA LEU A 57 23.28 -21.86 -1.16
C LEU A 57 23.94 -21.44 -2.48
N LYS A 58 24.86 -22.24 -3.03
CA LYS A 58 25.59 -21.95 -4.26
C LYS A 58 24.75 -22.38 -5.47
N ASP A 59 23.78 -21.55 -5.84
CA ASP A 59 22.84 -21.80 -6.93
C ASP A 59 23.34 -21.26 -8.29
N ASN A 60 23.91 -20.05 -8.28
CA ASN A 60 24.33 -19.32 -9.47
C ASN A 60 25.67 -18.62 -9.25
N ASP A 61 26.71 -19.13 -9.92
CA ASP A 61 28.09 -18.64 -9.84
C ASP A 61 28.33 -17.30 -10.54
N TYR A 62 27.40 -16.82 -11.37
CA TYR A 62 27.44 -15.46 -11.92
C TYR A 62 27.12 -14.38 -10.88
N LEU A 63 26.47 -14.73 -9.76
CA LEU A 63 26.17 -13.82 -8.66
C LEU A 63 27.33 -13.81 -7.66
N LEU A 64 28.33 -12.96 -7.87
CA LEU A 64 29.57 -13.02 -7.10
C LEU A 64 29.46 -12.49 -5.65
N HIS A 65 28.56 -11.53 -5.39
CA HIS A 65 28.46 -10.82 -4.11
C HIS A 65 27.01 -10.53 -3.72
N GLY A 66 26.79 -10.13 -2.46
CA GLY A 66 25.49 -9.69 -1.97
C GLY A 66 24.62 -10.79 -1.39
N HIS A 67 25.20 -11.96 -1.10
CA HIS A 67 24.47 -13.11 -0.57
C HIS A 67 24.22 -13.01 0.92
N ARG A 68 23.10 -13.59 1.37
CA ARG A 68 22.80 -13.71 2.80
C ARG A 68 23.65 -14.83 3.41
N PRO A 69 24.24 -14.64 4.60
CA PRO A 69 24.85 -15.74 5.32
C PRO A 69 23.78 -16.73 5.81
N PRO A 70 24.15 -17.98 6.13
CA PRO A 70 23.25 -18.93 6.77
C PRO A 70 22.80 -18.39 8.13
N MET A 71 21.52 -18.07 8.26
CA MET A 71 20.92 -17.51 9.47
C MET A 71 19.93 -18.52 10.06
N PRO A 72 20.25 -19.22 11.16
CA PRO A 72 19.35 -20.19 11.80
C PRO A 72 18.26 -19.49 12.64
N SER A 73 17.58 -18.50 12.06
CA SER A 73 16.51 -17.74 12.72
C SER A 73 15.48 -17.24 11.71
N PHE A 74 14.24 -17.73 11.78
CA PHE A 74 13.14 -17.26 10.94
C PHE A 74 12.93 -15.76 11.06
N ARG A 75 13.02 -15.20 12.28
CA ARG A 75 12.87 -13.76 12.51
C ARG A 75 13.92 -12.94 11.75
N ALA A 76 15.17 -13.43 11.68
CA ALA A 76 16.21 -12.78 10.89
C ALA A 76 15.95 -12.86 9.38
N CYS A 77 15.44 -14.01 8.90
CA CYS A 77 15.05 -14.19 7.50
C CYS A 77 13.89 -13.27 7.10
N PHE A 78 12.81 -13.19 7.90
CA PHE A 78 11.70 -12.26 7.63
C PHE A 78 12.14 -10.80 7.72
N LYS A 79 13.03 -10.44 8.66
CA LYS A 79 13.60 -9.08 8.73
C LYS A 79 14.45 -8.76 7.49
N SER A 80 15.03 -9.77 6.83
CA SER A 80 15.85 -9.55 5.62
C SER A 80 15.03 -9.07 4.42
N ILE A 81 13.71 -9.27 4.38
CA ILE A 81 12.84 -8.78 3.30
C ILE A 81 13.04 -7.27 3.07
N PHE A 82 13.30 -6.53 4.14
CA PHE A 82 13.53 -5.08 4.11
C PHE A 82 15.01 -4.68 3.94
N ARG A 83 15.91 -5.63 3.64
CA ARG A 83 17.33 -5.36 3.35
C ARG A 83 17.66 -5.68 1.89
N ILE A 84 18.71 -5.04 1.38
CA ILE A 84 19.21 -5.28 0.02
C ILE A 84 20.17 -6.48 0.02
N HIS A 85 19.85 -7.49 -0.78
CA HIS A 85 20.64 -8.69 -1.06
C HIS A 85 20.15 -9.31 -2.39
N THR A 86 20.82 -10.35 -2.87
CA THR A 86 20.49 -11.05 -4.14
C THR A 86 19.01 -11.46 -4.23
N GLU A 87 18.47 -12.01 -3.15
CA GLU A 87 17.06 -12.47 -3.11
C GLU A 87 16.00 -11.37 -2.93
N THR A 88 16.38 -10.09 -2.74
CA THR A 88 15.40 -9.03 -2.46
C THR A 88 14.43 -8.86 -3.63
N GLY A 89 14.93 -8.88 -4.87
CA GLY A 89 14.10 -8.81 -6.07
C GLY A 89 13.10 -9.95 -6.13
N ASN A 90 13.56 -11.20 -5.99
CA ASN A 90 12.73 -12.40 -6.03
C ASN A 90 11.60 -12.35 -4.99
N ILE A 91 11.91 -11.94 -3.75
CA ILE A 91 10.93 -11.85 -2.68
C ILE A 91 9.86 -10.80 -3.01
N TRP A 92 10.28 -9.58 -3.36
CA TRP A 92 9.34 -8.48 -3.57
C TRP A 92 8.47 -8.67 -4.80
N THR A 93 9.01 -9.21 -5.91
CA THR A 93 8.20 -9.46 -7.11
C THR A 93 7.08 -10.45 -6.81
N HIS A 94 7.37 -11.60 -6.20
CA HIS A 94 6.36 -12.58 -5.84
C HIS A 94 5.37 -12.08 -4.78
N LEU A 95 5.82 -11.31 -3.77
CA LEU A 95 4.92 -10.71 -2.79
C LEU A 95 3.94 -9.72 -3.43
N LEU A 96 4.41 -8.85 -4.32
CA LEU A 96 3.55 -7.88 -5.00
C LEU A 96 2.49 -8.56 -5.87
N PHE A 97 2.87 -9.56 -6.67
CA PHE A 97 1.90 -10.34 -7.45
C PHE A 97 0.97 -11.16 -6.57
N GLY A 98 1.47 -11.74 -5.47
CA GLY A 98 0.66 -12.47 -4.49
C GLY A 98 -0.44 -11.60 -3.87
N MET A 99 -0.13 -10.35 -3.50
CA MET A 99 -1.11 -9.40 -3.00
C MET A 99 -2.18 -9.03 -4.03
N PHE A 100 -1.79 -8.89 -5.31
CA PHE A 100 -2.74 -8.69 -6.40
C PHE A 100 -3.71 -9.88 -6.54
N PHE A 101 -3.18 -11.11 -6.59
CA PHE A 101 -4.02 -12.30 -6.68
C PHE A 101 -4.90 -12.49 -5.45
N LEU A 102 -4.40 -12.17 -4.25
CA LEU A 102 -5.22 -12.17 -3.03
C LEU A 102 -6.40 -11.20 -3.15
N GLY A 103 -6.16 -9.97 -3.63
CA GLY A 103 -7.22 -9.01 -3.92
C GLY A 103 -8.23 -9.52 -4.94
N ALA A 104 -7.77 -10.14 -6.02
CA ALA A 104 -8.63 -10.75 -7.03
C ALA A 104 -9.48 -11.89 -6.47
N VAL A 105 -8.88 -12.81 -5.69
CA VAL A 105 -9.58 -13.91 -5.04
C VAL A 105 -10.64 -13.39 -4.08
N LEU A 106 -10.32 -12.39 -3.25
CA LEU A 106 -11.29 -11.78 -2.32
C LEU A 106 -12.45 -11.11 -3.07
N CYS A 107 -12.15 -10.32 -4.10
CA CYS A 107 -13.16 -9.66 -4.93
C CYS A 107 -14.13 -10.66 -5.56
N LEU A 108 -13.59 -11.66 -6.26
CA LEU A 108 -14.40 -12.70 -6.90
C LEU A 108 -15.17 -13.51 -5.86
N SER A 109 -14.54 -13.78 -4.70
CA SER A 109 -15.17 -14.52 -3.60
C SER A 109 -16.39 -13.79 -3.04
N PHE A 110 -16.26 -12.49 -2.75
CA PHE A 110 -17.39 -11.69 -2.28
C PHE A 110 -18.49 -11.58 -3.32
N SER A 111 -18.14 -11.49 -4.60
CA SER A 111 -19.12 -11.40 -5.68
C SER A 111 -19.96 -12.65 -5.85
N TRP A 112 -19.34 -13.84 -5.97
CA TRP A 112 -20.11 -15.08 -6.13
C TRP A 112 -20.90 -15.40 -4.86
N LEU A 113 -20.35 -15.14 -3.67
CA LEU A 113 -21.06 -15.32 -2.41
C LEU A 113 -22.30 -14.41 -2.36
N PHE A 114 -22.15 -13.13 -2.68
CA PHE A 114 -23.25 -12.17 -2.73
C PHE A 114 -24.38 -12.66 -3.64
N HIS A 115 -24.07 -13.03 -4.89
CA HIS A 115 -25.08 -13.53 -5.82
C HIS A 115 -25.75 -14.83 -5.35
N THR A 116 -25.02 -15.69 -4.65
CA THR A 116 -25.56 -16.93 -4.09
C THR A 116 -26.54 -16.66 -2.94
N VAL A 117 -26.19 -15.75 -2.02
CA VAL A 117 -27.02 -15.44 -0.83
C VAL A 117 -27.97 -14.26 -1.04
N TYR A 118 -28.04 -13.71 -2.24
CA TYR A 118 -28.78 -12.48 -2.57
C TYR A 118 -30.27 -12.57 -2.18
N CYS A 119 -30.87 -13.75 -2.32
CA CYS A 119 -32.28 -14.00 -2.05
C CYS A 119 -32.60 -14.42 -0.60
N HIS A 120 -31.59 -14.52 0.28
CA HIS A 120 -31.76 -15.11 1.61
C HIS A 120 -32.62 -14.23 2.55
N SER A 121 -32.20 -12.98 2.78
CA SER A 121 -32.94 -11.99 3.57
C SER A 121 -32.40 -10.59 3.31
N GLU A 122 -33.18 -9.55 3.63
CA GLU A 122 -32.77 -8.16 3.40
C GLU A 122 -31.43 -7.82 4.08
N LYS A 123 -31.26 -8.22 5.35
CA LYS A 123 -30.02 -7.96 6.10
C LYS A 123 -28.81 -8.64 5.44
N VAL A 124 -28.95 -9.92 5.06
CA VAL A 124 -27.86 -10.68 4.42
C VAL A 124 -27.51 -10.08 3.06
N SER A 125 -28.53 -9.79 2.24
CA SER A 125 -28.35 -9.17 0.92
C SER A 125 -27.62 -7.82 1.03
N ARG A 126 -28.01 -6.97 1.98
CA ARG A 126 -27.36 -5.67 2.21
C ARG A 126 -25.91 -5.83 2.68
N THR A 127 -25.62 -6.72 3.64
CA THR A 127 -24.25 -6.95 4.10
C THR A 127 -23.35 -7.47 2.98
N PHE A 128 -23.79 -8.46 2.22
CA PHE A 128 -22.98 -9.02 1.14
C PHE A 128 -22.83 -8.06 -0.06
N SER A 129 -23.81 -7.20 -0.33
CA SER A 129 -23.64 -6.13 -1.35
C SER A 129 -22.53 -5.15 -0.99
N LYS A 130 -22.36 -4.82 0.31
CA LYS A 130 -21.27 -3.95 0.78
C LYS A 130 -19.91 -4.61 0.60
N LEU A 131 -19.83 -5.92 0.88
CA LEU A 131 -18.62 -6.72 0.67
C LEU A 131 -18.25 -6.84 -0.82
N ASP A 132 -19.24 -7.04 -1.71
CA ASP A 132 -19.04 -7.09 -3.16
C ASP A 132 -18.44 -5.77 -3.69
N TYR A 133 -19.05 -4.62 -3.35
CA TYR A 133 -18.50 -3.31 -3.72
C TYR A 133 -17.11 -3.03 -3.11
N SER A 134 -16.88 -3.46 -1.87
CA SER A 134 -15.55 -3.33 -1.23
C SER A 134 -14.50 -4.20 -1.92
N GLY A 135 -14.88 -5.39 -2.38
CA GLY A 135 -14.03 -6.29 -3.14
C GLY A 135 -13.51 -5.67 -4.42
N ILE A 136 -14.38 -4.99 -5.17
CA ILE A 136 -14.00 -4.25 -6.40
C ILE A 136 -12.96 -3.17 -6.07
N ALA A 137 -13.18 -2.37 -5.03
CA ALA A 137 -12.23 -1.33 -4.62
C ALA A 137 -10.87 -1.91 -4.21
N LEU A 138 -10.85 -3.02 -3.44
CA LEU A 138 -9.62 -3.71 -3.05
C LEU A 138 -8.85 -4.27 -4.26
N LEU A 139 -9.55 -4.83 -5.25
CA LEU A 139 -8.94 -5.31 -6.49
C LEU A 139 -8.33 -4.16 -7.31
N ILE A 140 -9.03 -3.04 -7.43
CA ILE A 140 -8.51 -1.85 -8.12
C ILE A 140 -7.28 -1.33 -7.39
N MET A 141 -7.34 -1.14 -6.07
CA MET A 141 -6.17 -0.67 -5.30
C MET A 141 -4.98 -1.62 -5.47
N GLY A 142 -5.21 -2.94 -5.35
CA GLY A 142 -4.16 -3.96 -5.47
C GLY A 142 -3.53 -4.04 -6.86
N SER A 143 -4.29 -3.79 -7.94
CA SER A 143 -3.77 -3.86 -9.32
C SER A 143 -2.86 -2.68 -9.66
N PHE A 144 -3.10 -1.52 -9.07
CA PHE A 144 -2.27 -0.33 -9.29
C PHE A 144 -0.90 -0.43 -8.63
N VAL A 145 -0.73 -1.22 -7.56
CA VAL A 145 0.56 -1.37 -6.85
C VAL A 145 1.69 -1.86 -7.76
N PRO A 146 1.60 -3.06 -8.40
CA PRO A 146 2.66 -3.53 -9.29
C PRO A 146 2.79 -2.64 -10.52
N TRP A 147 1.67 -2.16 -11.09
CA TRP A 147 1.68 -1.29 -12.26
C TRP A 147 2.49 0.00 -12.01
N LEU A 148 2.17 0.74 -10.94
CA LEU A 148 2.90 1.96 -10.56
C LEU A 148 4.35 1.68 -10.18
N TYR A 149 4.63 0.53 -9.54
CA TYR A 149 5.99 0.13 -9.21
C TYR A 149 6.88 0.00 -10.44
N TYR A 150 6.40 -0.71 -11.48
CA TYR A 150 7.16 -0.90 -12.71
C TYR A 150 7.15 0.35 -13.61
N SER A 151 6.02 1.06 -13.71
CA SER A 151 5.94 2.28 -14.52
C SER A 151 6.85 3.41 -14.00
N PHE A 152 7.00 3.53 -12.69
CA PHE A 152 7.83 4.54 -12.05
C PHE A 152 9.02 3.91 -11.31
N TYR A 153 9.59 2.84 -11.87
CA TYR A 153 10.69 2.10 -11.24
C TYR A 153 11.86 3.01 -10.86
N CYS A 154 12.28 3.87 -11.79
CA CYS A 154 13.39 4.80 -11.65
C CYS A 154 13.03 6.12 -10.92
N SER A 155 11.74 6.39 -10.68
CA SER A 155 11.26 7.68 -10.18
C SER A 155 10.41 7.48 -8.92
N PRO A 156 11.01 7.49 -7.71
CA PRO A 156 10.31 7.14 -6.48
C PRO A 156 9.25 8.19 -6.06
N GLN A 157 9.48 9.48 -6.34
CA GLN A 157 8.56 10.56 -5.98
C GLN A 157 7.17 10.42 -6.63
N PRO A 158 7.03 10.35 -7.97
CA PRO A 158 5.73 10.16 -8.59
C PRO A 158 5.07 8.83 -8.19
N ARG A 159 5.87 7.76 -8.01
CA ARG A 159 5.37 6.47 -7.54
C ARG A 159 4.63 6.60 -6.20
N LEU A 160 5.25 7.27 -5.21
CA LEU A 160 4.66 7.46 -3.88
C LEU A 160 3.42 8.36 -3.91
N ILE A 161 3.46 9.43 -4.70
CA ILE A 161 2.32 10.34 -4.87
C ILE A 161 1.11 9.59 -5.43
N TYR A 162 1.27 8.89 -6.56
CA TYR A 162 0.17 8.13 -7.17
C TYR A 162 -0.33 6.99 -6.30
N LEU A 163 0.56 6.28 -5.60
CA LEU A 163 0.17 5.23 -4.67
C LEU A 163 -0.69 5.79 -3.52
N THR A 164 -0.31 6.95 -2.98
CA THR A 164 -1.06 7.64 -1.93
C THR A 164 -2.45 8.05 -2.43
N ILE A 165 -2.53 8.63 -3.64
CA ILE A 165 -3.80 9.02 -4.26
C ILE A 165 -4.73 7.80 -4.44
N VAL A 166 -4.21 6.70 -5.00
CA VAL A 166 -4.98 5.46 -5.19
C VAL A 166 -5.51 4.92 -3.86
N CYS A 167 -4.67 4.92 -2.81
CA CYS A 167 -5.08 4.49 -1.48
C CYS A 167 -6.19 5.38 -0.90
N VAL A 168 -6.06 6.71 -0.98
CA VAL A 168 -7.07 7.65 -0.47
C VAL A 168 -8.39 7.48 -1.22
N LEU A 169 -8.35 7.42 -2.56
CA LEU A 169 -9.55 7.24 -3.38
C LEU A 169 -10.20 5.88 -3.13
N GLY A 170 -9.41 4.80 -3.05
CA GLY A 170 -9.91 3.45 -2.80
C GLY A 170 -10.53 3.29 -1.40
N ILE A 171 -9.91 3.85 -0.36
CA ILE A 171 -10.49 3.87 1.00
C ILE A 171 -11.79 4.68 1.00
N SER A 172 -11.81 5.83 0.34
CA SER A 172 -13.02 6.65 0.21
C SER A 172 -14.15 5.89 -0.48
N ALA A 173 -13.84 5.15 -1.55
CA ALA A 173 -14.79 4.29 -2.25
C ALA A 173 -15.33 3.16 -1.34
N ILE A 174 -14.47 2.53 -0.52
CA ILE A 174 -14.91 1.52 0.46
C ILE A 174 -15.85 2.13 1.49
N ILE A 175 -15.54 3.32 2.01
CA ILE A 175 -16.38 4.04 2.97
C ILE A 175 -17.75 4.34 2.35
N VAL A 176 -17.78 4.87 1.12
CA VAL A 176 -19.01 5.13 0.37
C VAL A 176 -19.79 3.83 0.12
N ALA A 177 -19.10 2.73 -0.17
CA ALA A 177 -19.73 1.42 -0.36
C ALA A 177 -20.41 0.90 0.92
N GLN A 178 -19.96 1.31 2.11
CA GLN A 178 -20.64 0.96 3.37
C GLN A 178 -21.94 1.73 3.58
N TRP A 179 -22.17 2.81 2.82
CA TRP A 179 -23.35 3.63 2.98
C TRP A 179 -24.60 2.92 2.48
N ASP A 180 -25.57 2.76 3.38
CA ASP A 180 -26.83 2.06 3.15
C ASP A 180 -27.64 2.53 1.95
N ARG A 181 -27.54 3.81 1.56
CA ARG A 181 -28.23 4.34 0.38
C ARG A 181 -27.52 4.01 -0.93
N PHE A 182 -26.23 3.71 -0.89
CA PHE A 182 -25.43 3.45 -2.09
C PHE A 182 -25.93 2.22 -2.86
N ALA A 183 -26.42 1.19 -2.14
CA ALA A 183 -26.99 -0.02 -2.73
C ALA A 183 -28.38 0.18 -3.38
N THR A 184 -29.04 1.34 -3.17
CA THR A 184 -30.38 1.56 -3.73
C THR A 184 -30.35 1.70 -5.26
N PRO A 185 -31.44 1.34 -5.98
CA PRO A 185 -31.49 1.46 -7.44
C PRO A 185 -31.25 2.89 -7.95
N LYS A 186 -31.63 3.91 -7.17
CA LYS A 186 -31.45 5.34 -7.51
C LYS A 186 -29.99 5.72 -7.75
N HIS A 187 -29.05 5.06 -7.09
CA HIS A 187 -27.62 5.34 -7.19
C HIS A 187 -26.91 4.44 -8.21
N ARG A 188 -27.64 3.69 -9.06
CA ARG A 188 -27.03 2.77 -10.03
C ARG A 188 -25.99 3.44 -10.93
N GLN A 189 -26.26 4.67 -11.37
CA GLN A 189 -25.33 5.45 -12.19
C GLN A 189 -24.10 5.90 -11.39
N THR A 190 -24.25 6.23 -10.11
CA THR A 190 -23.15 6.63 -9.21
C THR A 190 -22.20 5.47 -8.90
N ARG A 191 -22.65 4.21 -9.07
CA ARG A 191 -21.82 3.02 -8.87
C ARG A 191 -21.05 2.58 -10.11
N ALA A 192 -21.47 3.04 -11.28
CA ALA A 192 -20.84 2.73 -12.56
C ALA A 192 -19.63 3.66 -12.78
#